data_AF-A0A3N1RW33-F1
#
_entry.id   AF-A0A3N1RW33-F1
#
_cell.length_a   1.000
_cell.length_b   1.000
_cell.length_c   1.000
_cell.angle_alpha   90.00
_cell.angle_beta   90.00
_cell.angle_gamma   90.00
#
_symmetry.space_group_name_H-M   'P 1'
#
loop_
_entity.id
_entity.type
_entity.pdbx_description
1 polymer ?
#
loop_
_entity_poly.entity_id
_entity_poly.type
_entity_poly.pdbx_seq_one_letter_code
_entity_poly.pdbx_strand_id
1 'polypeptide(L)'
;MAMLRSKRSDEAFKRTMRSGTAGGQHMREPVELRRQRIMSVVESRGAVKVSVLAAELDVSVVTVRRDVEELTRAGRLRRGHGVARPLREPAGAAPVPAPRGGEPAGEGGAVALVVPERHSYLYETLHGARSVLEEAGIRIALHIAPQSAGAERPLVERALADGARGLLIAPRWRHALSEERDYGWLADVDVPTVLMERRPRPGSALHALDSVCSDHWYGVHLAVEHLVALGHRRIVLAARDDSPTARTVRAAFAGIAAGHPEVADWTVVLSSPDAVPGPGPDEAGPAPATSAGSAGPALDLAALLRERGATAAVLHGDVDALMLVQRLAENGVQVPRDCSVVAYDDVVAALGSTPLTAVAPPKAEIGRAAAELLLHRLSGTAGAAGPVRRTELLPELKVRGSAQAITPTMD
;
A
#
# COMPACT_ATOMS: atom_id res chain seq x y z
N MET A 1 -68.96 57.95 -1.08
CA MET A 1 -68.77 58.28 0.34
C MET A 1 -68.00 57.13 0.96
N ALA A 2 -66.69 57.31 1.21
CA ALA A 2 -66.21 57.81 2.50
C ALA A 2 -66.61 56.83 3.62
N MET A 3 -65.73 56.30 4.46
CA MET A 3 -64.38 56.66 4.84
C MET A 3 -64.03 55.70 5.99
N LEU A 4 -62.75 55.44 6.21
CA LEU A 4 -62.14 55.25 7.54
C LEU A 4 -62.39 53.93 8.33
N ARG A 5 -61.24 53.36 8.77
CA ARG A 5 -61.02 52.21 9.67
C ARG A 5 -61.12 50.85 8.93
N SER A 6 -60.04 50.16 8.58
CA SER A 6 -58.88 49.84 9.41
C SER A 6 -57.63 49.67 8.52
N LYS A 7 -56.86 50.75 8.36
CA LYS A 7 -55.52 50.75 7.74
C LYS A 7 -54.40 50.67 8.80
N ARG A 8 -54.67 50.10 9.98
CA ARG A 8 -53.69 49.98 11.08
C ARG A 8 -53.26 48.56 11.43
N SER A 9 -53.78 47.55 10.75
CA SER A 9 -53.42 46.14 10.99
C SER A 9 -52.56 45.50 9.90
N ASP A 10 -52.33 46.19 8.77
CA ASP A 10 -51.60 45.61 7.63
C ASP A 10 -50.23 46.29 7.36
N GLU A 11 -49.95 47.43 8.02
CA GLU A 11 -48.62 48.04 8.06
C GLU A 11 -47.77 47.55 9.25
N ALA A 12 -48.39 46.96 10.27
CA ALA A 12 -47.69 46.25 11.35
C ALA A 12 -47.23 44.83 10.94
N PHE A 13 -47.79 44.30 9.85
CA PHE A 13 -47.46 42.96 9.34
C PHE A 13 -46.48 42.99 8.15
N LYS A 14 -46.33 44.14 7.47
CA LYS A 14 -45.38 44.33 6.36
C LYS A 14 -44.19 45.25 6.68
N ARG A 15 -44.14 45.80 7.89
CA ARG A 15 -43.02 46.61 8.42
C ARG A 15 -42.28 45.98 9.60
N THR A 16 -42.65 44.74 9.94
CA THR A 16 -41.80 43.81 10.71
C THR A 16 -40.89 43.10 9.71
N MET A 17 -39.95 43.89 9.20
CA MET A 17 -38.66 43.55 8.59
C MET A 17 -38.52 42.10 8.06
N ARG A 18 -38.27 41.86 6.77
CA ARG A 18 -37.12 42.42 6.03
C ARG A 18 -35.84 42.48 6.89
N SER A 19 -35.62 41.46 7.72
CA SER A 19 -34.36 41.15 8.42
C SER A 19 -34.16 39.64 8.56
N GLY A 20 -34.75 38.87 7.63
CA GLY A 20 -34.55 37.43 7.47
C GLY A 20 -33.54 37.10 6.38
N THR A 21 -32.42 37.82 6.32
CA THR A 21 -31.20 37.16 5.85
C THR A 21 -30.85 36.17 6.94
N ALA A 22 -31.14 34.90 6.71
CA ALA A 22 -30.49 33.80 7.41
C ALA A 22 -28.99 33.93 7.11
N GLY A 23 -28.34 34.85 7.83
CA GLY A 23 -26.92 34.81 8.04
C GLY A 23 -26.68 33.43 8.61
N GLY A 24 -26.03 32.58 7.81
CA GLY A 24 -25.39 31.39 8.33
C GLY A 24 -24.57 31.88 9.50
N GLN A 25 -25.06 31.62 10.70
CA GLN A 25 -24.19 31.57 11.85
C GLN A 25 -23.25 30.44 11.48
N HIS A 26 -22.09 30.79 10.90
CA HIS A 26 -20.90 29.98 10.99
C HIS A 26 -20.76 29.73 12.48
N MET A 27 -21.30 28.60 12.93
CA MET A 27 -21.22 28.16 14.30
C MET A 27 -19.74 28.03 14.53
N ARG A 28 -19.14 29.06 15.15
CA ARG A 28 -17.70 29.15 15.33
C ARG A 28 -17.29 27.84 15.97
N GLU A 29 -16.41 27.12 15.29
CA GLU A 29 -15.91 25.85 15.77
C GLU A 29 -15.51 26.02 17.25
N PRO A 30 -16.06 25.18 18.15
CA PRO A 30 -15.71 25.25 19.55
C PRO A 30 -14.20 25.26 19.72
N VAL A 31 -13.70 26.21 20.52
CA VAL A 31 -12.25 26.45 20.66
C VAL A 31 -11.50 25.17 21.04
N GLU A 32 -12.10 24.34 21.87
CA GLU A 32 -11.55 23.05 22.30
C GLU A 32 -11.40 22.05 21.15
N LEU A 33 -12.36 21.99 20.23
CA LEU A 33 -12.31 21.12 19.05
C LEU A 33 -11.18 21.56 18.11
N ARG A 34 -11.05 22.88 17.89
CA ARG A 34 -9.96 23.43 17.07
C ARG A 34 -8.59 23.13 17.67
N ARG A 35 -8.45 23.26 18.99
CA ARG A 35 -7.21 22.94 19.70
C ARG A 35 -6.86 21.45 19.63
N GLN A 36 -7.85 20.57 19.71
CA GLN A 36 -7.66 19.13 19.50
C GLN A 36 -7.18 18.81 18.07
N ARG A 37 -7.76 19.47 17.06
CA ARG A 37 -7.31 19.32 15.66
C ARG A 37 -5.90 19.85 15.43
N ILE A 38 -5.55 21.01 15.99
CA ILE A 38 -4.17 21.53 15.96
C ILE A 38 -3.20 20.50 16.55
N MET A 39 -3.54 19.89 17.69
CA MET A 39 -2.71 18.86 18.30
C MET A 39 -2.58 17.62 17.43
N SER A 40 -3.67 17.08 16.90
CA SER A 40 -3.66 15.90 16.03
C SER A 40 -2.78 16.10 14.78
N VAL A 41 -2.84 17.29 14.15
CA VAL A 41 -1.99 17.62 13.00
C VAL A 41 -0.51 17.76 13.39
N VAL A 42 -0.22 18.36 14.55
CA VAL A 42 1.15 18.53 15.05
C VAL A 42 1.76 17.22 15.57
N GLU A 43 0.96 16.34 16.17
CA GLU A 43 1.40 15.00 16.62
C GLU A 43 1.67 14.06 15.45
N SER A 44 0.84 14.11 14.40
CA SER A 44 1.01 13.26 13.21
C SER A 44 2.15 13.71 12.28
N ARG A 45 2.41 15.01 12.16
CA ARG A 45 3.41 15.57 11.23
C ARG A 45 4.66 16.14 11.90
N GLY A 46 4.71 16.15 13.24
CA GLY A 46 5.81 16.75 13.99
C GLY A 46 5.79 18.28 13.93
N ALA A 47 6.70 18.89 13.15
CA ALA A 47 6.84 20.36 13.12
C ALA A 47 6.01 21.00 12.00
N VAL A 48 4.99 21.79 12.35
CA VAL A 48 4.05 22.38 11.36
C VAL A 48 4.02 23.91 11.46
N LYS A 49 4.14 24.61 10.32
CA LYS A 49 4.03 26.08 10.26
C LYS A 49 2.61 26.54 10.62
N VAL A 50 2.51 27.60 11.42
CA VAL A 50 1.22 28.18 11.85
C VAL A 50 0.38 28.66 10.65
N SER A 51 1.02 29.12 9.57
CA SER A 51 0.32 29.48 8.33
C SER A 51 -0.32 28.29 7.62
N VAL A 52 0.30 27.10 7.69
CA VAL A 52 -0.24 25.86 7.11
C VAL A 52 -1.42 25.37 7.94
N LEU A 53 -1.30 25.39 9.27
CA LEU A 53 -2.41 25.08 10.18
C LEU A 53 -3.61 26.01 9.97
N ALA A 54 -3.36 27.30 9.72
CA ALA A 54 -4.41 28.29 9.45
C ALA A 54 -5.18 28.00 8.16
N ALA A 55 -4.46 27.64 7.09
CA ALA A 55 -5.08 27.27 5.83
C ALA A 55 -5.87 25.95 5.93
N GLU A 56 -5.33 24.94 6.63
CA GLU A 56 -5.94 23.61 6.76
C GLU A 56 -7.17 23.61 7.68
N LEU A 57 -7.18 24.47 8.68
CA LEU A 57 -8.30 24.62 9.62
C LEU A 57 -9.31 25.70 9.20
N ASP A 58 -9.09 26.34 8.06
CA ASP A 58 -9.90 27.46 7.54
C ASP A 58 -10.15 28.56 8.59
N VAL A 59 -9.08 28.97 9.27
CA VAL A 59 -9.12 30.02 10.31
C VAL A 59 -7.98 31.01 10.13
N SER A 60 -8.14 32.22 10.67
CA SER A 60 -7.09 33.23 10.55
C SER A 60 -5.79 32.81 11.26
N VAL A 61 -4.66 33.20 10.69
CA VAL A 61 -3.31 32.96 11.27
C VAL A 61 -3.21 33.50 12.69
N VAL A 62 -3.89 34.61 12.99
CA VAL A 62 -3.93 35.22 14.33
C VAL A 62 -4.67 34.31 15.33
N THR A 63 -5.78 33.68 14.91
CA THR A 63 -6.53 32.73 15.75
C THR A 63 -5.71 31.48 16.04
N VAL A 64 -5.08 30.87 15.02
CA VAL A 64 -4.21 29.69 15.23
C VAL A 64 -3.02 30.05 16.11
N ARG A 65 -2.40 31.22 15.91
CA ARG A 65 -1.30 31.68 16.75
C ARG A 65 -1.72 31.78 18.22
N ARG A 66 -2.92 32.32 18.50
CA ARG A 66 -3.46 32.40 19.86
C ARG A 66 -3.74 31.02 20.46
N ASP A 67 -4.30 30.09 19.68
CA ASP A 67 -4.56 28.73 20.15
C ASP A 67 -3.27 27.91 20.38
N VAL A 68 -2.25 28.08 19.53
CA VAL A 68 -0.91 27.50 19.73
C VAL A 68 -0.22 28.11 20.95
N GLU A 69 -0.36 29.41 21.20
CA GLU A 69 0.13 30.07 22.41
C GLU A 69 -0.56 29.50 23.66
N GLU A 70 -1.87 29.29 23.64
CA GLU A 70 -2.62 28.68 24.75
C GLU A 70 -2.20 27.24 25.00
N LEU A 71 -2.09 26.41 23.95
CA LEU A 71 -1.63 25.03 24.03
C LEU A 71 -0.18 24.93 24.52
N THR A 72 0.67 25.91 24.17
CA THR A 72 2.03 26.00 24.70
C THR A 72 2.04 26.34 26.18
N ARG A 73 1.22 27.31 26.62
CA ARG A 73 1.07 27.69 28.03
C ARG A 73 0.53 26.53 28.88
N ALA A 74 -0.40 25.76 28.33
CA ALA A 74 -0.95 24.57 28.96
C ALA A 74 0.00 23.37 28.97
N GLY A 75 1.24 23.52 28.46
CA GLY A 75 2.18 22.40 28.37
C GLY A 75 1.61 21.26 27.53
N ARG A 76 1.00 21.58 26.39
CA ARG A 76 0.53 20.60 25.38
C ARG A 76 1.27 20.66 24.03
N LEU A 77 1.93 21.77 23.69
CA LEU A 77 2.77 21.94 22.50
C LEU A 77 4.02 22.80 22.81
N ARG A 78 5.00 22.82 21.90
CA ARG A 78 6.12 23.77 21.87
C ARG A 78 6.01 24.68 20.64
N ARG A 79 6.49 25.92 20.77
CA ARG A 79 6.48 26.92 19.68
C ARG A 79 7.90 27.36 19.33
N GLY A 80 8.23 27.45 18.03
CA GLY A 80 9.48 28.05 17.53
C GLY A 80 9.28 28.78 16.20
N HIS A 81 9.74 30.02 16.06
CA HIS A 81 9.70 30.88 14.85
C HIS A 81 8.51 30.64 13.87
N GLY A 82 7.27 30.65 14.37
CA GLY A 82 6.06 30.47 13.55
C GLY A 82 5.71 29.02 13.22
N VAL A 83 6.27 28.06 13.94
CA VAL A 83 6.06 26.61 13.85
C VAL A 83 5.57 26.08 15.20
N ALA A 84 4.57 25.21 15.18
CA ALA A 84 4.11 24.42 16.31
C ALA A 84 4.77 23.02 16.26
N ARG A 85 5.21 22.52 17.41
CA ARG A 85 5.89 21.22 17.57
C ARG A 85 5.27 20.46 18.76
N PRO A 86 5.30 19.12 18.78
CA PRO A 86 4.90 18.35 19.95
C PRO A 86 5.87 18.57 21.14
N LEU A 87 5.41 18.27 22.36
CA LEU A 87 6.24 18.37 23.57
C LEU A 87 7.25 17.26 23.74
N ARG A 88 6.93 16.09 23.20
CA ARG A 88 7.87 15.00 23.04
C ARG A 88 8.63 15.27 21.76
N GLU A 89 9.91 15.57 21.89
CA GLU A 89 10.83 15.26 20.81
C GLU A 89 10.80 13.73 20.67
N PRO A 90 10.55 13.15 19.48
CA PRO A 90 11.13 11.84 19.23
C PRO A 90 12.63 12.00 19.49
N ALA A 91 13.18 11.14 20.34
CA ALA A 91 14.55 11.26 20.79
C ALA A 91 15.51 11.47 19.60
N GLY A 92 16.26 12.59 19.63
CA GLY A 92 17.46 12.80 18.80
C GLY A 92 17.30 13.70 17.57
N ALA A 93 17.36 15.02 17.77
CA ALA A 93 17.87 15.93 16.73
C ALA A 93 18.60 17.12 17.38
N ALA A 94 19.90 16.96 17.61
CA ALA A 94 20.82 18.06 17.88
C ALA A 94 21.06 18.87 16.58
N PRO A 95 21.46 20.16 16.66
CA PRO A 95 21.54 21.02 15.49
C PRO A 95 22.69 20.62 14.56
N VAL A 96 22.41 20.66 13.24
CA VAL A 96 23.36 20.36 12.16
C VAL A 96 24.58 21.28 12.23
N PRO A 97 25.81 20.76 12.38
CA PRO A 97 27.02 21.54 12.10
C PRO A 97 27.27 21.56 10.58
N ALA A 98 27.64 22.72 10.06
CA ALA A 98 28.11 22.88 8.68
C ALA A 98 29.38 22.03 8.41
N PRO A 99 29.62 21.58 7.17
CA PRO A 99 30.73 20.69 6.87
C PRO A 99 32.05 21.45 7.02
N ARG A 100 32.95 20.90 7.85
CA ARG A 100 34.37 21.24 7.83
C ARG A 100 35.12 19.96 7.45
N GLY A 101 35.97 20.08 6.43
CA GLY A 101 36.69 18.97 5.83
C GLY A 101 37.73 18.31 6.73
N GLY A 102 38.13 17.10 6.33
CA GLY A 102 39.20 16.29 6.91
C GLY A 102 38.78 14.84 7.12
N GLU A 103 39.24 13.93 6.26
CA GLU A 103 39.18 12.46 6.43
C GLU A 103 40.05 12.00 7.62
N PRO A 104 39.77 10.84 8.30
CA PRO A 104 39.57 9.50 7.70
C PRO A 104 38.34 8.71 8.18
N ALA A 105 38.00 7.66 7.43
CA ALA A 105 36.90 6.71 7.69
C ALA A 105 37.04 5.90 9.00
N GLY A 106 35.91 5.66 9.68
CA GLY A 106 35.77 4.65 10.76
C GLY A 106 34.36 4.60 11.37
N GLU A 107 33.67 3.47 11.17
CA GLU A 107 32.45 2.97 11.84
C GLU A 107 31.10 3.69 11.62
N GLY A 108 30.31 3.14 10.68
CA GLY A 108 28.86 3.43 10.54
C GLY A 108 28.37 3.64 9.11
N GLY A 109 28.76 2.79 8.14
CA GLY A 109 28.26 2.88 6.75
C GLY A 109 26.73 2.71 6.66
N ALA A 110 26.11 3.29 5.64
CA ALA A 110 24.66 3.20 5.46
C ALA A 110 24.22 1.84 4.92
N VAL A 111 22.97 1.45 5.15
CA VAL A 111 22.30 0.41 4.37
C VAL A 111 21.50 1.07 3.26
N ALA A 112 21.67 0.59 2.03
CA ALA A 112 20.86 0.99 0.90
C ALA A 112 19.52 0.24 0.92
N LEU A 113 18.43 0.98 0.80
CA LEU A 113 17.07 0.45 0.75
C LEU A 113 16.43 0.89 -0.56
N VAL A 114 16.35 -0.04 -1.52
CA VAL A 114 15.92 0.23 -2.90
C VAL A 114 14.54 -0.38 -3.13
N VAL A 115 13.54 0.47 -3.33
CA VAL A 115 12.15 0.07 -3.53
C VAL A 115 11.54 0.74 -4.75
N PRO A 116 10.59 0.12 -5.45
CA PRO A 116 9.95 0.73 -6.61
C PRO A 116 9.02 1.88 -6.24
N GLU A 117 8.90 2.84 -7.15
CA GLU A 117 7.99 3.97 -7.09
C GLU A 117 6.51 3.51 -7.11
N ARG A 118 5.68 4.20 -6.30
CA ARG A 118 4.21 4.08 -6.26
C ARG A 118 3.70 2.66 -6.05
N HIS A 119 4.03 2.06 -4.92
CA HIS A 119 3.45 0.77 -4.53
C HIS A 119 2.95 0.83 -3.09
N SER A 120 1.65 1.09 -2.91
CA SER A 120 1.04 1.23 -1.58
C SER A 120 1.29 0.02 -0.68
N TYR A 121 1.32 -1.17 -1.28
CA TYR A 121 1.70 -2.42 -0.62
C TYR A 121 3.10 -2.40 0.02
N LEU A 122 4.11 -1.74 -0.57
CA LEU A 122 5.48 -1.79 -0.03
C LEU A 122 5.74 -0.79 1.10
N TYR A 123 4.79 0.10 1.42
CA TYR A 123 5.01 1.07 2.51
C TYR A 123 5.16 0.40 3.88
N GLU A 124 4.37 -0.64 4.15
CA GLU A 124 4.48 -1.39 5.41
C GLU A 124 5.80 -2.17 5.47
N THR A 125 6.20 -2.83 4.38
CA THR A 125 7.50 -3.50 4.27
C THR A 125 8.65 -2.51 4.50
N LEU A 126 8.59 -1.33 3.87
CA LEU A 126 9.56 -0.26 4.08
C LEU A 126 9.59 0.20 5.55
N HIS A 127 8.42 0.37 6.16
CA HIS A 127 8.29 0.79 7.55
C HIS A 127 8.92 -0.24 8.51
N GLY A 128 8.60 -1.53 8.34
CA GLY A 128 9.17 -2.59 9.17
C GLY A 128 10.70 -2.68 9.07
N ALA A 129 11.25 -2.59 7.86
CA ALA A 129 12.69 -2.56 7.65
C ALA A 129 13.34 -1.32 8.30
N ARG A 130 12.73 -0.15 8.11
CA ARG A 130 13.19 1.11 8.69
C ARG A 130 13.23 1.06 10.21
N SER A 131 12.18 0.56 10.86
CA SER A 131 12.10 0.44 12.32
C SER A 131 13.29 -0.33 12.88
N VAL A 132 13.60 -1.51 12.32
CA VAL A 132 14.73 -2.34 12.77
C VAL A 132 16.07 -1.63 12.56
N LEU A 133 16.29 -1.05 11.39
CA LEU A 133 17.54 -0.37 11.06
C LEU A 133 17.76 0.86 11.95
N GLU A 134 16.71 1.63 12.22
CA GLU A 134 16.76 2.80 13.10
C GLU A 134 17.00 2.42 14.57
N GLU A 135 16.34 1.37 15.06
CA GLU A 135 16.58 0.82 16.41
C GLU A 135 18.02 0.33 16.58
N ALA A 136 18.62 -0.22 15.53
CA ALA A 136 20.02 -0.63 15.49
C ALA A 136 21.01 0.53 15.27
N GLY A 137 20.54 1.78 15.16
CA GLY A 137 21.38 2.96 14.91
C GLY A 137 22.03 3.00 13.53
N ILE A 138 21.51 2.23 12.56
CA ILE A 138 22.05 2.17 11.19
C ILE A 138 21.47 3.30 10.34
N ARG A 139 22.34 4.02 9.65
CA ARG A 139 21.95 5.03 8.67
C ARG A 139 21.32 4.37 7.44
N ILE A 140 20.19 4.91 6.98
CA ILE A 140 19.45 4.36 5.84
C ILE A 140 19.58 5.31 4.65
N ALA A 141 19.99 4.78 3.49
CA ALA A 141 19.91 5.46 2.20
C ALA A 141 18.71 4.90 1.42
N LEU A 142 17.59 5.64 1.43
CA LEU A 142 16.38 5.24 0.72
C LEU A 142 16.43 5.69 -0.75
N HIS A 143 16.28 4.75 -1.67
CA HIS A 143 16.21 5.00 -3.10
C HIS A 143 14.87 4.49 -3.66
N ILE A 144 14.16 5.39 -4.35
CA ILE A 144 12.88 5.08 -4.99
C ILE A 144 13.12 4.90 -6.49
N ALA A 145 12.94 3.67 -6.99
CA ALA A 145 13.20 3.33 -8.38
C ALA A 145 11.99 3.64 -9.27
N PRO A 146 12.12 4.47 -10.33
CA PRO A 146 11.01 4.81 -11.22
C PRO A 146 10.45 3.58 -11.93
N GLN A 147 9.25 3.66 -12.51
CA GLN A 147 8.58 2.55 -13.19
C GLN A 147 9.16 2.14 -14.57
N SER A 148 10.50 2.02 -14.69
CA SER A 148 11.19 1.49 -15.87
C SER A 148 12.06 0.26 -15.54
N ALA A 149 12.26 -0.63 -16.52
CA ALA A 149 13.11 -1.80 -16.36
C ALA A 149 14.59 -1.39 -16.17
N GLY A 150 15.29 -2.05 -15.25
CA GLY A 150 16.71 -1.79 -14.98
C GLY A 150 17.00 -0.49 -14.21
N ALA A 151 15.98 0.24 -13.76
CA ALA A 151 16.15 1.51 -13.05
C ALA A 151 16.84 1.35 -11.69
N GLU A 152 16.77 0.16 -11.09
CA GLU A 152 17.36 -0.15 -9.79
C GLU A 152 18.88 -0.19 -9.83
N ARG A 153 19.48 -0.66 -10.95
CA ARG A 153 20.92 -0.84 -11.07
C ARG A 153 21.74 0.44 -10.83
N PRO A 154 21.49 1.57 -11.53
CA PRO A 154 22.26 2.79 -11.30
C PRO A 154 22.04 3.38 -9.90
N LEU A 155 20.91 3.07 -9.25
CA LEU A 155 20.65 3.48 -7.86
C LEU A 155 21.49 2.66 -6.89
N VAL A 156 21.59 1.34 -7.10
CA VAL A 156 22.45 0.46 -6.30
C VAL A 156 23.91 0.81 -6.49
N GLU A 157 24.39 0.94 -7.74
CA GLU A 157 25.78 1.31 -8.04
C GLU A 157 26.18 2.62 -7.35
N ARG A 158 25.29 3.63 -7.37
CA ARG A 158 25.51 4.89 -6.66
C ARG A 158 25.54 4.70 -5.15
N ALA A 159 24.60 3.96 -4.58
CA ALA A 159 24.57 3.73 -3.13
C ALA A 159 25.84 3.02 -2.64
N LEU A 160 26.35 2.05 -3.41
CA LEU A 160 27.61 1.37 -3.12
C LEU A 160 28.81 2.33 -3.23
N ALA A 161 28.85 3.17 -4.27
CA ALA A 161 29.87 4.21 -4.41
C ALA A 161 29.85 5.23 -3.25
N ASP A 162 28.67 5.51 -2.70
CA ASP A 162 28.46 6.37 -1.52
C ASP A 162 28.77 5.64 -0.18
N GLY A 163 29.29 4.41 -0.25
CA GLY A 163 29.72 3.63 0.91
C GLY A 163 28.61 2.85 1.61
N ALA A 164 27.54 2.48 0.90
CA ALA A 164 26.56 1.54 1.42
C ALA A 164 27.23 0.18 1.67
N ARG A 165 27.04 -0.37 2.87
CA ARG A 165 27.68 -1.60 3.34
C ARG A 165 26.76 -2.82 3.32
N GLY A 166 25.51 -2.63 2.91
CA GLY A 166 24.49 -3.67 2.79
C GLY A 166 23.32 -3.15 1.96
N LEU A 167 22.58 -4.07 1.35
CA LEU A 167 21.50 -3.79 0.42
C LEU A 167 20.23 -4.53 0.81
N LEU A 168 19.14 -3.79 1.01
CA LEU A 168 17.77 -4.29 0.95
C LEU A 168 17.16 -3.84 -0.36
N ILE A 169 16.66 -4.78 -1.16
CA ILE A 169 16.07 -4.45 -2.45
C ILE A 169 14.78 -5.23 -2.70
N ALA A 170 13.77 -4.58 -3.27
CA ALA A 170 12.55 -5.21 -3.78
C ALA A 170 12.52 -5.12 -5.32
N PRO A 171 13.17 -6.03 -6.05
CA PRO A 171 13.26 -5.97 -7.51
C PRO A 171 11.90 -5.99 -8.22
N ARG A 172 11.82 -5.50 -9.46
CA ARG A 172 10.59 -5.56 -10.29
C ARG A 172 10.65 -6.60 -11.40
N TRP A 173 10.87 -7.86 -11.05
CA TRP A 173 10.88 -8.96 -12.01
C TRP A 173 9.47 -9.24 -12.51
N ARG A 174 9.18 -8.87 -13.75
CA ARG A 174 7.90 -9.16 -14.41
C ARG A 174 7.85 -10.59 -14.93
N HIS A 175 8.95 -11.06 -15.54
CA HIS A 175 9.03 -12.40 -16.15
C HIS A 175 10.28 -13.15 -15.68
N ALA A 176 10.27 -14.48 -15.80
CA ALA A 176 11.40 -15.31 -15.39
C ALA A 176 12.66 -15.01 -16.22
N LEU A 177 12.48 -14.65 -17.50
CA LEU A 177 13.58 -14.21 -18.37
C LEU A 177 14.17 -12.85 -17.96
N SER A 178 13.34 -11.97 -17.40
CA SER A 178 13.77 -10.65 -16.89
C SER A 178 14.55 -10.76 -15.59
N GLU A 179 14.31 -11.78 -14.76
CA GLU A 179 15.04 -11.99 -13.51
C GLU A 179 16.55 -12.11 -13.78
N GLU A 180 16.95 -13.05 -14.62
CA GLU A 180 18.37 -13.28 -14.92
C GLU A 180 18.95 -12.15 -15.77
N ARG A 181 18.25 -11.75 -16.84
CA ARG A 181 18.73 -10.73 -17.79
C ARG A 181 18.88 -9.35 -17.14
N ASP A 182 17.89 -8.92 -16.37
CA ASP A 182 17.82 -7.54 -15.88
C ASP A 182 18.40 -7.39 -14.47
N TYR A 183 18.56 -8.50 -13.72
CA TYR A 183 18.97 -8.47 -12.32
C TYR A 183 20.05 -9.48 -11.93
N GLY A 184 20.58 -10.30 -12.85
CA GLY A 184 21.69 -11.21 -12.57
C GLY A 184 22.91 -10.54 -11.92
N TRP A 185 23.14 -9.26 -12.22
CA TRP A 185 24.19 -8.43 -11.60
C TRP A 185 24.07 -8.30 -10.07
N LEU A 186 22.91 -8.56 -9.47
CA LEU A 186 22.76 -8.59 -8.01
C LEU A 186 23.54 -9.73 -7.36
N ALA A 187 23.84 -10.81 -8.09
CA ALA A 187 24.68 -11.91 -7.60
C ALA A 187 26.15 -11.48 -7.40
N ASP A 188 26.58 -10.45 -8.13
CA ASP A 188 27.95 -9.94 -8.11
C ASP A 188 28.12 -8.71 -7.18
N VAL A 189 27.10 -8.37 -6.39
CA VAL A 189 27.17 -7.25 -5.44
C VAL A 189 28.01 -7.64 -4.22
N ASP A 190 29.11 -6.92 -3.99
CA ASP A 190 30.12 -7.22 -2.97
C ASP A 190 29.69 -6.94 -1.51
N VAL A 191 28.44 -6.52 -1.29
CA VAL A 191 27.90 -6.29 0.04
C VAL A 191 26.75 -7.25 0.34
N PRO A 192 26.52 -7.62 1.61
CA PRO A 192 25.37 -8.41 1.98
C PRO A 192 24.07 -7.84 1.41
N THR A 193 23.34 -8.69 0.69
CA THR A 193 22.15 -8.32 -0.07
C THR A 193 21.00 -9.22 0.33
N VAL A 194 19.88 -8.62 0.74
CA VAL A 194 18.63 -9.34 1.03
C VAL A 194 17.53 -8.86 0.09
N LEU A 195 16.92 -9.81 -0.61
CA LEU A 195 15.75 -9.57 -1.44
C LEU A 195 14.49 -9.53 -0.59
N MET A 196 13.70 -8.46 -0.73
CA MET A 196 12.41 -8.30 -0.08
C MET A 196 11.28 -8.61 -1.05
N GLU A 197 10.24 -9.32 -0.60
CA GLU A 197 9.00 -9.58 -1.35
C GLU A 197 9.21 -10.38 -2.65
N ARG A 198 10.42 -10.89 -2.90
CA ARG A 198 10.78 -11.60 -4.12
C ARG A 198 11.42 -12.93 -3.78
N ARG A 199 10.98 -13.96 -4.52
CA ARG A 199 11.54 -15.30 -4.47
C ARG A 199 12.33 -15.55 -5.76
N PRO A 200 13.66 -15.72 -5.68
CA PRO A 200 14.45 -16.18 -6.80
C PRO A 200 13.97 -17.50 -7.37
N ARG A 201 14.00 -17.64 -8.69
CA ARG A 201 13.69 -18.89 -9.37
C ARG A 201 14.71 -19.97 -8.96
N PRO A 202 14.28 -21.24 -8.80
CA PRO A 202 15.21 -22.37 -8.71
C PRO A 202 16.20 -22.37 -9.89
N GLY A 203 17.49 -22.34 -9.58
CA GLY A 203 18.58 -22.38 -10.56
C GLY A 203 18.99 -21.04 -11.18
N SER A 204 18.40 -19.90 -10.79
CA SER A 204 18.93 -18.58 -11.19
C SER A 204 20.19 -18.22 -10.41
N ALA A 205 21.02 -17.31 -10.92
CA ALA A 205 22.19 -16.81 -10.18
C ALA A 205 21.78 -16.18 -8.84
N LEU A 206 20.59 -15.59 -8.80
CA LEU A 206 19.99 -14.95 -7.63
C LEU A 206 19.48 -15.95 -6.59
N HIS A 207 19.44 -17.25 -6.91
CA HIS A 207 19.07 -18.29 -5.96
C HIS A 207 20.03 -18.39 -4.77
N ALA A 208 21.24 -17.85 -4.91
CA ALA A 208 22.26 -17.76 -3.88
C ALA A 208 22.14 -16.51 -2.98
N LEU A 209 21.11 -15.67 -3.16
CA LEU A 209 20.88 -14.50 -2.32
C LEU A 209 19.91 -14.80 -1.16
N ASP A 210 20.11 -14.08 -0.06
CA ASP A 210 19.15 -14.07 1.04
C ASP A 210 17.83 -13.45 0.58
N SER A 211 16.71 -14.00 1.04
CA SER A 211 15.39 -13.47 0.68
C SER A 211 14.37 -13.60 1.82
N VAL A 212 13.49 -12.61 1.93
CA VAL A 212 12.31 -12.65 2.80
C VAL A 212 11.10 -12.24 1.99
N CYS A 213 10.06 -13.08 1.94
CA CYS A 213 8.84 -12.80 1.20
C CYS A 213 7.60 -13.41 1.87
N SER A 214 6.42 -13.03 1.39
CA SER A 214 5.17 -13.70 1.76
C SER A 214 5.06 -15.05 1.06
N ASP A 215 4.51 -16.05 1.75
CA ASP A 215 4.08 -17.29 1.12
C ASP A 215 2.77 -17.05 0.33
N HIS A 216 2.92 -16.67 -0.94
CA HIS A 216 1.77 -16.40 -1.79
C HIS A 216 0.99 -17.66 -2.17
N TRP A 217 1.65 -18.83 -2.18
CA TRP A 217 0.97 -20.09 -2.44
C TRP A 217 -0.02 -20.37 -1.31
N TYR A 218 0.43 -20.27 -0.06
CA TYR A 218 -0.42 -20.45 1.11
C TYR A 218 -1.53 -19.39 1.18
N GLY A 219 -1.23 -18.14 0.82
CA GLY A 219 -2.26 -17.10 0.74
C GLY A 219 -3.38 -17.43 -0.25
N VAL A 220 -3.03 -17.97 -1.43
CA VAL A 220 -4.05 -18.41 -2.39
C VAL A 220 -4.79 -19.64 -1.90
N HIS A 221 -4.10 -20.57 -1.23
CA HIS A 221 -4.73 -21.73 -0.59
C HIS A 221 -5.80 -21.29 0.41
N LEU A 222 -5.48 -20.36 1.31
CA LEU A 222 -6.45 -19.78 2.26
C LEU A 222 -7.68 -19.19 1.56
N ALA A 223 -7.49 -18.48 0.44
CA ALA A 223 -8.60 -17.90 -0.31
C ALA A 223 -9.51 -18.96 -0.94
N VAL A 224 -8.91 -19.99 -1.57
CA VAL A 224 -9.67 -21.07 -2.22
C VAL A 224 -10.38 -21.93 -1.18
N GLU A 225 -9.70 -22.36 -0.11
CA GLU A 225 -10.29 -23.13 0.98
C GLU A 225 -11.45 -22.40 1.63
N HIS A 226 -11.33 -21.09 1.85
CA HIS A 226 -12.43 -20.30 2.39
C HIS A 226 -13.66 -20.32 1.49
N LEU A 227 -13.48 -20.11 0.19
CA LEU A 227 -14.58 -20.13 -0.78
C LEU A 227 -15.20 -21.53 -0.90
N VAL A 228 -14.38 -22.58 -0.89
CA VAL A 228 -14.85 -23.97 -0.91
C VAL A 228 -15.63 -24.31 0.37
N ALA A 229 -15.14 -23.91 1.54
CA ALA A 229 -15.83 -24.12 2.81
C ALA A 229 -17.20 -23.43 2.86
N LEU A 230 -17.37 -22.33 2.10
CA LEU A 230 -18.64 -21.63 1.91
C LEU A 230 -19.55 -22.25 0.84
N GLY A 231 -19.14 -23.37 0.23
CA GLY A 231 -19.93 -24.10 -0.77
C GLY A 231 -19.66 -23.68 -2.21
N HIS A 232 -18.74 -22.74 -2.47
CA HIS A 232 -18.41 -22.35 -3.85
C HIS A 232 -17.58 -23.44 -4.53
N ARG A 233 -17.99 -23.84 -5.73
CA ARG A 233 -17.34 -24.90 -6.52
C ARG A 233 -16.82 -24.41 -7.86
N ARG A 234 -17.24 -23.23 -8.31
CA ARG A 234 -16.81 -22.60 -9.56
C ARG A 234 -16.23 -21.22 -9.26
N ILE A 235 -14.93 -21.05 -9.47
CA ILE A 235 -14.17 -19.91 -8.93
C ILE A 235 -13.36 -19.22 -10.04
N VAL A 236 -13.47 -17.89 -10.15
CA VAL A 236 -12.67 -17.08 -11.09
C VAL A 236 -11.53 -16.40 -10.34
N LEU A 237 -10.32 -16.42 -10.87
CA LEU A 237 -9.26 -15.48 -10.48
C LEU A 237 -9.19 -14.35 -11.50
N ALA A 238 -9.33 -13.10 -11.05
CA ALA A 238 -8.95 -11.92 -11.83
C ALA A 238 -7.67 -11.33 -11.25
N ALA A 239 -6.60 -11.28 -12.05
CA ALA A 239 -5.29 -10.83 -11.59
C ALA A 239 -4.57 -9.96 -12.62
N ARG A 240 -3.76 -9.02 -12.14
CA ARG A 240 -2.88 -8.20 -12.99
C ARG A 240 -1.83 -9.07 -13.69
N ASP A 241 -1.20 -8.54 -14.74
CA ASP A 241 -0.01 -9.16 -15.34
C ASP A 241 1.30 -8.43 -15.04
N ASP A 242 1.21 -7.14 -14.77
CA ASP A 242 2.36 -6.26 -14.58
C ASP A 242 2.93 -6.24 -13.15
N SER A 243 2.39 -7.06 -12.25
CA SER A 243 2.85 -7.20 -10.87
C SER A 243 3.72 -8.46 -10.70
N PRO A 244 4.92 -8.36 -10.11
CA PRO A 244 5.78 -9.52 -9.81
C PRO A 244 5.07 -10.61 -9.01
N THR A 245 4.18 -10.22 -8.09
CA THR A 245 3.41 -11.13 -7.24
C THR A 245 2.28 -11.82 -8.01
N ALA A 246 1.69 -11.16 -9.00
CA ALA A 246 0.56 -11.69 -9.73
C ALA A 246 0.89 -13.00 -10.45
N ARG A 247 2.11 -13.14 -10.97
CA ARG A 247 2.59 -14.40 -11.58
C ARG A 247 2.49 -15.56 -10.60
N THR A 248 2.99 -15.37 -9.38
CA THR A 248 2.98 -16.39 -8.34
C THR A 248 1.56 -16.71 -7.90
N VAL A 249 0.71 -15.68 -7.75
CA VAL A 249 -0.70 -15.85 -7.37
C VAL A 249 -1.49 -16.60 -8.45
N ARG A 250 -1.30 -16.29 -9.75
CA ARG A 250 -1.94 -17.02 -10.85
C ARG A 250 -1.48 -18.48 -10.91
N ALA A 251 -0.18 -18.72 -10.79
CA ALA A 251 0.37 -20.08 -10.81
C ALA A 251 -0.13 -20.91 -9.62
N ALA A 252 -0.14 -20.32 -8.41
CA ALA A 252 -0.68 -20.96 -7.22
C ALA A 252 -2.17 -21.26 -7.37
N PHE A 253 -2.98 -20.31 -7.84
CA PHE A 253 -4.41 -20.50 -8.04
C PHE A 253 -4.70 -21.62 -9.04
N ALA A 254 -4.05 -21.60 -10.20
CA ALA A 254 -4.24 -22.64 -11.20
C ALA A 254 -3.88 -24.03 -10.65
N GLY A 255 -2.76 -24.16 -9.93
CA GLY A 255 -2.33 -25.42 -9.33
C GLY A 255 -3.27 -25.90 -8.21
N ILE A 256 -3.68 -25.01 -7.31
CA ILE A 256 -4.58 -25.33 -6.20
C ILE A 256 -5.97 -25.67 -6.73
N ALA A 257 -6.54 -24.85 -7.61
CA ALA A 257 -7.88 -25.08 -8.16
C ALA A 257 -7.94 -26.36 -9.01
N ALA A 258 -6.89 -26.68 -9.78
CA ALA A 258 -6.82 -27.93 -10.54
C ALA A 258 -6.66 -29.18 -9.64
N GLY A 259 -5.98 -29.04 -8.50
CA GLY A 259 -5.75 -30.14 -7.56
C GLY A 259 -6.82 -30.30 -6.48
N HIS A 260 -7.72 -29.33 -6.31
CA HIS A 260 -8.69 -29.33 -5.23
C HIS A 260 -9.94 -30.16 -5.60
N PRO A 261 -10.29 -31.21 -4.83
CA PRO A 261 -11.33 -32.18 -5.22
C PRO A 261 -12.74 -31.57 -5.35
N GLU A 262 -13.01 -30.50 -4.62
CA GLU A 262 -14.31 -29.82 -4.67
C GLU A 262 -14.38 -28.67 -5.70
N VAL A 263 -13.28 -28.27 -6.32
CA VAL A 263 -13.35 -27.22 -7.35
C VAL A 263 -13.76 -27.86 -8.67
N ALA A 264 -14.99 -27.59 -9.10
CA ALA A 264 -15.60 -28.15 -10.29
C ALA A 264 -15.23 -27.40 -11.58
N ASP A 265 -15.03 -26.08 -11.50
CA ASP A 265 -14.58 -25.25 -12.61
C ASP A 265 -13.77 -24.05 -12.11
N TRP A 266 -12.79 -23.62 -12.88
CA TRP A 266 -12.01 -22.44 -12.58
C TRP A 266 -11.44 -21.80 -13.83
N THR A 267 -11.19 -20.49 -13.75
CA THR A 267 -10.51 -19.76 -14.82
C THR A 267 -9.70 -18.61 -14.26
N VAL A 268 -8.67 -18.20 -15.00
CA VAL A 268 -7.82 -17.06 -14.68
C VAL A 268 -7.96 -16.04 -15.80
N VAL A 269 -8.27 -14.79 -15.44
CA VAL A 269 -8.38 -13.66 -16.36
C VAL A 269 -7.57 -12.46 -15.88
N LEU A 270 -7.28 -11.55 -16.80
CA LEU A 270 -6.60 -10.30 -16.47
C LEU A 270 -7.56 -9.29 -15.86
N SER A 271 -7.19 -8.68 -14.72
CA SER A 271 -8.04 -7.68 -14.04
C SER A 271 -8.21 -6.38 -14.84
N SER A 272 -7.28 -6.08 -15.75
CA SER A 272 -7.34 -4.91 -16.65
C SER A 272 -6.73 -5.24 -18.02
N PRO A 273 -7.29 -4.72 -19.13
CA PRO A 273 -6.68 -4.84 -20.47
C PRO A 273 -5.33 -4.13 -20.59
N ASP A 274 -5.12 -3.07 -19.80
CA ASP A 274 -3.84 -2.32 -19.76
C ASP A 274 -2.78 -3.06 -18.94
N ALA A 275 -3.16 -4.14 -18.25
CA ALA A 275 -2.20 -5.07 -17.69
C ALA A 275 -1.60 -5.88 -18.85
N VAL A 276 -0.61 -5.28 -19.50
CA VAL A 276 0.06 -5.83 -20.67
C VAL A 276 0.45 -7.29 -20.39
N PRO A 277 -0.06 -8.28 -21.15
CA PRO A 277 0.47 -9.63 -21.13
C PRO A 277 1.93 -9.54 -21.55
N GLY A 278 2.85 -9.71 -20.61
CA GLY A 278 4.19 -10.07 -21.00
C GLY A 278 4.22 -11.53 -21.44
N PRO A 279 5.24 -11.91 -22.23
CA PRO A 279 5.29 -13.25 -22.80
C PRO A 279 5.21 -14.27 -21.66
N GLY A 280 4.27 -15.20 -21.81
CA GLY A 280 4.09 -16.33 -20.90
C GLY A 280 5.34 -17.21 -20.83
N PRO A 281 5.29 -18.32 -20.08
CA PRO A 281 6.48 -19.11 -19.76
C PRO A 281 7.30 -19.63 -20.95
N ASP A 282 6.75 -19.66 -22.18
CA ASP A 282 7.33 -20.43 -23.29
C ASP A 282 7.62 -19.67 -24.60
N GLU A 283 7.43 -18.35 -24.69
CA GLU A 283 7.76 -17.63 -25.94
C GLU A 283 9.08 -16.84 -25.86
N ALA A 284 10.16 -17.52 -26.24
CA ALA A 284 11.46 -16.93 -26.51
C ALA A 284 11.44 -16.17 -27.85
N GLY A 285 10.99 -14.91 -27.83
CA GLY A 285 11.07 -13.99 -28.97
C GLY A 285 11.41 -12.57 -28.52
N PRO A 286 12.12 -11.76 -29.33
CA PRO A 286 12.46 -10.39 -28.95
C PRO A 286 11.25 -9.49 -29.24
N ALA A 287 10.89 -8.62 -28.29
CA ALA A 287 10.08 -7.45 -28.61
C ALA A 287 10.62 -6.22 -27.89
N PRO A 288 11.15 -5.22 -28.62
CA PRO A 288 11.37 -3.88 -28.11
C PRO A 288 10.18 -2.93 -28.41
N ALA A 289 10.09 -1.91 -27.57
CA ALA A 289 9.50 -0.57 -27.75
C ALA A 289 8.02 -0.40 -28.17
N THR A 290 7.32 0.37 -27.31
CA THR A 290 6.15 1.24 -27.58
C THR A 290 4.86 0.59 -28.06
N SER A 291 3.81 0.70 -27.23
CA SER A 291 2.50 1.12 -27.73
C SER A 291 1.77 1.96 -26.67
N ALA A 292 1.51 3.21 -27.04
CA ALA A 292 0.41 3.97 -26.48
C ALA A 292 -0.90 3.27 -26.87
N GLY A 293 -1.80 3.11 -25.91
CA GLY A 293 -3.25 2.89 -26.10
C GLY A 293 -3.67 1.95 -27.23
N SER A 294 -3.77 0.66 -26.94
CA SER A 294 -4.86 -0.15 -27.51
C SER A 294 -5.67 -0.72 -26.36
N ALA A 295 -6.70 0.02 -25.95
CA ALA A 295 -7.69 -0.47 -25.00
C ALA A 295 -8.43 -1.67 -25.64
N GLY A 296 -8.03 -2.89 -25.29
CA GLY A 296 -8.91 -4.03 -25.42
C GLY A 296 -10.20 -3.78 -24.63
N PRO A 297 -11.30 -4.48 -24.93
CA PRO A 297 -12.51 -4.33 -24.14
C PRO A 297 -12.19 -4.64 -22.67
N ALA A 298 -12.62 -3.73 -21.78
CA ALA A 298 -12.52 -3.93 -20.33
C ALA A 298 -13.11 -5.31 -19.95
N LEU A 299 -12.46 -6.03 -19.02
CA LEU A 299 -12.98 -7.29 -18.51
C LEU A 299 -14.44 -7.10 -18.05
N ASP A 300 -15.37 -7.79 -18.70
CA ASP A 300 -16.74 -7.94 -18.21
C ASP A 300 -16.78 -9.17 -17.30
N LEU A 301 -16.38 -8.96 -16.05
CA LEU A 301 -16.37 -10.02 -15.04
C LEU A 301 -17.78 -10.54 -14.76
N ALA A 302 -18.82 -9.70 -14.86
CA ALA A 302 -20.20 -10.12 -14.64
C ALA A 302 -20.67 -11.10 -15.73
N ALA A 303 -20.35 -10.82 -17.01
CA ALA A 303 -20.64 -11.75 -18.10
C ALA A 303 -19.88 -13.07 -17.93
N LEU A 304 -18.59 -13.02 -17.56
CA LEU A 304 -17.80 -14.22 -17.34
C LEU A 304 -18.34 -15.08 -16.19
N LEU A 305 -18.69 -14.46 -15.06
CA LEU A 305 -19.31 -15.16 -13.93
C LEU A 305 -20.61 -15.86 -14.35
N ARG A 306 -21.45 -15.19 -15.15
CA ARG A 306 -22.68 -15.77 -15.71
C ARG A 306 -22.41 -16.93 -16.69
N GLU A 307 -21.48 -16.74 -17.62
CA GLU A 307 -21.10 -17.75 -18.63
C GLU A 307 -20.59 -19.04 -17.96
N ARG A 308 -19.73 -18.90 -16.95
CA ARG A 308 -19.16 -20.04 -16.21
C ARG A 308 -20.08 -20.56 -15.10
N GLY A 309 -21.17 -19.85 -14.78
CA GLY A 309 -21.96 -20.08 -13.58
C GLY A 309 -21.10 -20.05 -12.31
N ALA A 310 -20.10 -19.17 -12.27
CA ALA A 310 -19.20 -19.00 -11.14
C ALA A 310 -19.84 -18.08 -10.10
N THR A 311 -19.79 -18.52 -8.85
CA THR A 311 -20.40 -17.84 -7.69
C THR A 311 -19.37 -17.20 -6.77
N ALA A 312 -18.09 -17.30 -7.12
CA ALA A 312 -17.02 -16.72 -6.34
C ALA A 312 -15.85 -16.25 -7.20
N ALA A 313 -15.16 -15.21 -6.73
CA ALA A 313 -13.97 -14.70 -7.35
C ALA A 313 -12.86 -14.39 -6.33
N VAL A 314 -11.62 -14.71 -6.70
CA VAL A 314 -10.41 -14.17 -6.07
C VAL A 314 -9.94 -13.01 -6.92
N LEU A 315 -9.71 -11.84 -6.32
CA LEU A 315 -9.32 -10.62 -7.02
C LEU A 315 -7.94 -10.16 -6.51
N HIS A 316 -6.94 -10.20 -7.37
CA HIS A 316 -5.55 -9.88 -7.00
C HIS A 316 -5.24 -8.39 -7.12
N GLY A 317 -4.82 -7.82 -5.98
CA GLY A 317 -4.72 -6.38 -5.74
C GLY A 317 -6.07 -5.86 -5.24
N ASP A 318 -6.14 -5.41 -3.99
CA ASP A 318 -7.40 -4.96 -3.40
C ASP A 318 -7.90 -3.61 -3.93
N VAL A 319 -7.03 -2.78 -4.50
CA VAL A 319 -7.46 -1.61 -5.30
C VAL A 319 -8.25 -2.06 -6.54
N ASP A 320 -7.73 -3.02 -7.30
CA ASP A 320 -8.42 -3.60 -8.46
C ASP A 320 -9.70 -4.30 -8.02
N ALA A 321 -9.67 -5.01 -6.89
CA ALA A 321 -10.82 -5.69 -6.33
C ALA A 321 -11.98 -4.72 -6.04
N LEU A 322 -11.70 -3.57 -5.41
CA LEU A 322 -12.71 -2.53 -5.17
C LEU A 322 -13.32 -2.00 -6.47
N MET A 323 -12.50 -1.76 -7.49
CA MET A 323 -12.98 -1.29 -8.80
C MET A 323 -13.83 -2.36 -9.52
N LEU A 324 -13.42 -3.62 -9.46
CA LEU A 324 -14.17 -4.73 -10.07
C LEU A 324 -15.48 -5.00 -9.33
N VAL A 325 -15.50 -4.94 -8.00
CA VAL A 325 -16.74 -5.06 -7.20
C VAL A 325 -17.73 -3.95 -7.53
N GLN A 326 -17.25 -2.72 -7.72
CA GLN A 326 -18.11 -1.63 -8.19
C GLN A 326 -18.71 -1.93 -9.57
N ARG A 327 -17.90 -2.41 -10.52
CA ARG A 327 -18.37 -2.78 -11.86
C ARG A 327 -19.35 -3.97 -11.84
N LEU A 328 -19.16 -4.93 -10.94
CA LEU A 328 -20.12 -6.03 -10.74
C LEU A 328 -21.48 -5.46 -10.34
N ALA A 329 -21.51 -4.53 -9.39
CA ALA A 329 -22.75 -3.88 -8.96
C ALA A 329 -23.42 -3.08 -10.07
N GLU A 330 -22.65 -2.35 -10.88
CA GLU A 330 -23.14 -1.62 -12.07
C GLU A 330 -23.77 -2.56 -13.12
N ASN A 331 -23.34 -3.82 -13.15
CA ASN A 331 -23.86 -4.88 -14.03
C ASN A 331 -24.84 -5.83 -13.33
N GLY A 332 -25.39 -5.42 -12.18
CA GLY A 332 -26.44 -6.15 -11.47
C GLY A 332 -25.98 -7.37 -10.67
N VAL A 333 -24.68 -7.57 -10.47
CA VAL A 333 -24.12 -8.64 -9.62
C VAL A 333 -23.74 -8.06 -8.26
N GLN A 334 -24.45 -8.45 -7.21
CA GLN A 334 -24.24 -7.96 -5.85
C GLN A 334 -23.23 -8.84 -5.10
N VAL A 335 -22.23 -8.22 -4.49
CA VAL A 335 -21.28 -8.89 -3.59
C VAL A 335 -21.70 -8.61 -2.14
N PRO A 336 -21.93 -9.65 -1.29
CA PRO A 336 -21.64 -11.07 -1.52
C PRO A 336 -22.83 -11.90 -2.07
N ARG A 337 -23.99 -11.30 -2.33
CA ARG A 337 -25.25 -12.02 -2.56
C ARG A 337 -25.22 -12.98 -3.75
N ASP A 338 -24.80 -12.47 -4.90
CA ASP A 338 -24.75 -13.20 -6.16
C ASP A 338 -23.35 -13.79 -6.42
N CYS A 339 -22.31 -13.16 -5.86
CA CYS A 339 -20.93 -13.61 -5.97
C CYS A 339 -20.13 -13.26 -4.71
N SER A 340 -19.46 -14.25 -4.13
CA SER A 340 -18.50 -14.04 -3.05
C SER A 340 -17.15 -13.60 -3.60
N VAL A 341 -16.50 -12.65 -2.93
CA VAL A 341 -15.19 -12.11 -3.33
C VAL A 341 -14.18 -12.25 -2.20
N VAL A 342 -12.99 -12.73 -2.54
CA VAL A 342 -11.79 -12.63 -1.71
C VAL A 342 -10.76 -11.76 -2.43
N ALA A 343 -10.38 -10.64 -1.82
CA ALA A 343 -9.32 -9.77 -2.32
C ALA A 343 -7.93 -10.27 -1.87
N TYR A 344 -6.88 -9.74 -2.49
CA TYR A 344 -5.50 -9.96 -2.08
C TYR A 344 -4.86 -8.63 -1.64
N ASP A 345 -3.87 -8.68 -0.75
CA ASP A 345 -3.03 -7.60 -0.21
C ASP A 345 -3.50 -6.92 1.09
N ASP A 346 -4.80 -6.67 1.26
CA ASP A 346 -5.39 -6.06 2.46
C ASP A 346 -4.76 -4.70 2.89
N VAL A 347 -4.53 -3.80 1.92
CA VAL A 347 -4.14 -2.40 2.11
C VAL A 347 -5.36 -1.47 2.18
N VAL A 348 -6.32 -1.66 1.27
CA VAL A 348 -7.57 -0.89 1.14
C VAL A 348 -8.83 -1.75 1.15
N ALA A 349 -8.71 -3.08 1.26
CA ALA A 349 -9.83 -4.03 1.23
C ALA A 349 -11.00 -3.68 2.18
N ALA A 350 -10.72 -3.05 3.32
CA ALA A 350 -11.74 -2.64 4.29
C ALA A 350 -12.49 -1.33 3.95
N LEU A 351 -12.05 -0.57 2.94
CA LEU A 351 -12.54 0.78 2.64
C LEU A 351 -13.75 0.81 1.69
N GLY A 352 -14.11 -0.32 1.09
CA GLY A 352 -15.27 -0.43 0.22
C GLY A 352 -16.61 -0.37 0.96
N SER A 353 -17.69 -0.10 0.23
CA SER A 353 -19.06 -0.17 0.77
C SER A 353 -19.39 -1.56 1.33
N THR A 354 -18.93 -2.60 0.65
CA THR A 354 -18.80 -3.96 1.19
C THR A 354 -17.34 -4.16 1.59
N PRO A 355 -17.00 -4.26 2.89
CA PRO A 355 -15.64 -4.57 3.30
C PRO A 355 -15.22 -5.94 2.78
N LEU A 356 -14.12 -6.00 2.04
CA LEU A 356 -13.68 -7.20 1.35
C LEU A 356 -12.95 -8.16 2.29
N THR A 357 -13.38 -9.42 2.34
CA THR A 357 -12.55 -10.53 2.85
C THR A 357 -11.26 -10.53 2.05
N ALA A 358 -10.11 -10.58 2.71
CA ALA A 358 -8.83 -10.43 2.04
C ALA A 358 -7.74 -11.33 2.61
N VAL A 359 -6.89 -11.85 1.73
CA VAL A 359 -5.59 -12.40 2.10
C VAL A 359 -4.66 -11.25 2.43
N ALA A 360 -4.09 -11.25 3.62
CA ALA A 360 -3.23 -10.20 4.15
C ALA A 360 -1.79 -10.72 4.32
N PRO A 361 -0.89 -10.43 3.36
CA PRO A 361 0.54 -10.62 3.54
C PRO A 361 1.07 -9.82 4.75
N PRO A 362 2.00 -10.39 5.54
CA PRO A 362 2.55 -9.74 6.74
C PRO A 362 3.65 -8.73 6.36
N LYS A 363 3.27 -7.72 5.56
CA LYS A 363 4.17 -6.76 4.89
C LYS A 363 5.20 -6.14 5.84
N ALA A 364 4.76 -5.60 6.98
CA ALA A 364 5.67 -5.00 7.97
C ALA A 364 6.67 -6.02 8.55
N GLU A 365 6.22 -7.26 8.80
CA GLU A 365 7.08 -8.33 9.32
C GLU A 365 8.10 -8.79 8.27
N ILE A 366 7.74 -8.81 6.99
CA ILE A 366 8.69 -9.07 5.89
C ILE A 366 9.83 -8.05 5.92
N GLY A 367 9.50 -6.78 6.08
CA GLY A 367 10.48 -5.71 6.20
C GLY A 367 11.39 -5.87 7.42
N ARG A 368 10.79 -6.16 8.58
CA ARG A 368 11.50 -6.42 9.83
C ARG A 368 12.49 -7.58 9.69
N ALA A 369 12.00 -8.74 9.28
CA ALA A 369 12.81 -9.95 9.12
C ALA A 369 13.91 -9.77 8.05
N ALA A 370 13.66 -9.01 6.98
CA ALA A 370 14.69 -8.69 5.99
C ALA A 370 15.80 -7.82 6.57
N ALA A 371 15.46 -6.78 7.33
CA ALA A 371 16.43 -5.93 8.00
C ALA A 371 17.22 -6.69 9.07
N GLU A 372 16.56 -7.52 9.89
CA GLU A 372 17.23 -8.37 10.88
C GLU A 372 18.21 -9.34 10.21
N LEU A 373 17.81 -9.97 9.10
CA LEU A 373 18.68 -10.83 8.32
C LEU A 373 19.90 -10.09 7.78
N LEU A 374 19.70 -8.88 7.24
CA LEU A 374 20.80 -8.06 6.76
C LEU A 374 21.75 -7.65 7.91
N LEU A 375 21.21 -7.20 9.04
CA LEU A 375 22.01 -6.85 10.22
C LEU A 375 22.80 -8.06 10.72
N HIS A 376 22.20 -9.25 10.70
CA HIS A 376 22.90 -10.48 11.02
C HIS A 376 24.09 -10.71 10.08
N ARG A 377 23.93 -10.53 8.76
CA ARG A 377 25.04 -10.61 7.80
C ARG A 377 26.14 -9.58 8.05
N LEU A 378 25.77 -8.38 8.49
CA LEU A 378 26.70 -7.30 8.81
C LEU A 378 27.43 -7.52 10.15
N SER A 379 26.94 -8.43 11.00
CA SER A 379 27.50 -8.75 12.32
C SER A 379 28.70 -9.71 12.24
N GLY A 380 29.82 -9.22 11.69
CA GLY A 380 31.12 -9.91 11.70
C GLY A 380 31.20 -11.21 10.88
N THR A 381 32.28 -11.97 11.07
CA THR A 381 32.64 -13.13 10.25
C THR A 381 31.63 -14.29 10.30
N ALA A 382 30.93 -14.48 11.42
CA ALA A 382 29.91 -15.52 11.55
C ALA A 382 28.65 -15.23 10.71
N GLY A 383 28.25 -13.96 10.61
CA GLY A 383 27.12 -13.54 9.77
C GLY A 383 27.46 -13.60 8.29
N ALA A 384 28.64 -13.13 7.91
CA ALA A 384 29.09 -13.05 6.52
C ALA A 384 29.25 -14.43 5.84
N ALA A 385 29.68 -15.46 6.57
CA ALA A 385 29.97 -16.79 6.02
C ALA A 385 28.85 -17.83 6.25
N GLY A 386 27.72 -17.44 6.84
CA GLY A 386 26.60 -18.35 7.10
C GLY A 386 25.87 -18.81 5.84
N PRO A 387 25.07 -19.89 5.90
CA PRO A 387 24.28 -20.36 4.76
C PRO A 387 23.26 -19.31 4.31
N VAL A 388 22.95 -19.27 3.01
CA VAL A 388 21.86 -18.45 2.45
C VAL A 388 20.55 -18.78 3.14
N ARG A 389 19.80 -17.75 3.56
CA ARG A 389 18.51 -17.86 4.22
C ARG A 389 17.40 -17.34 3.32
N ARG A 390 16.42 -18.19 3.09
CA ARG A 390 15.19 -17.85 2.38
C ARG A 390 14.03 -18.08 3.32
N THR A 391 13.41 -17.00 3.75
CA THR A 391 12.35 -17.00 4.74
C THR A 391 11.03 -16.67 4.08
N GLU A 392 10.03 -17.51 4.29
CA GLU A 392 8.66 -17.25 3.86
C GLU A 392 7.78 -17.03 5.08
N LEU A 393 7.06 -15.91 5.09
CA LEU A 393 6.11 -15.58 6.14
C LEU A 393 4.70 -15.87 5.65
N LEU A 394 3.94 -16.62 6.44
CA LEU A 394 2.58 -17.00 6.08
C LEU A 394 1.66 -15.77 6.16
N PRO A 395 0.85 -15.50 5.12
CA PRO A 395 -0.25 -14.55 5.21
C PRO A 395 -1.38 -15.09 6.08
N GLU A 396 -2.26 -14.20 6.49
CA GLU A 396 -3.53 -14.54 7.13
C GLU A 396 -4.73 -14.21 6.22
N LEU A 397 -5.89 -14.83 6.49
CA LEU A 397 -7.14 -14.45 5.83
C LEU A 397 -7.97 -13.61 6.80
N LYS A 398 -8.22 -12.35 6.44
CA LYS A 398 -9.12 -11.46 7.18
C LYS A 398 -10.52 -11.56 6.59
N VAL A 399 -11.38 -12.32 7.26
CA VAL A 399 -12.79 -12.49 6.86
C VAL A 399 -13.59 -11.23 7.15
N ARG A 400 -14.32 -10.74 6.15
CA ARG A 400 -15.22 -9.57 6.22
C ARG A 400 -16.55 -9.88 5.50
N GLY A 401 -17.20 -8.85 4.95
CA GLY A 401 -18.57 -8.92 4.45
C GLY A 401 -18.71 -9.32 2.98
N SER A 402 -17.63 -9.58 2.24
CA SER A 402 -17.70 -9.88 0.81
C SER A 402 -17.77 -11.35 0.44
N ALA A 403 -17.75 -12.26 1.40
CA ALA A 403 -17.93 -13.69 1.15
C ALA A 403 -19.00 -14.27 2.07
N GLN A 404 -19.86 -15.13 1.53
CA GLN A 404 -20.92 -15.80 2.28
C GLN A 404 -21.15 -17.22 1.77
N ALA A 405 -21.80 -18.04 2.59
CA ALA A 405 -22.16 -19.40 2.19
C ALA A 405 -23.21 -19.39 1.07
N ILE A 406 -23.10 -20.32 0.12
CA ILE A 406 -24.19 -20.59 -0.82
C ILE A 406 -25.35 -21.18 -0.02
N THR A 407 -26.49 -20.48 -0.01
CA THR A 407 -27.72 -21.08 0.46
C THR A 407 -28.12 -22.16 -0.53
N PRO A 408 -28.25 -23.44 -0.13
CA PRO A 408 -28.76 -24.46 -1.04
C PRO A 408 -30.16 -24.03 -1.48
N THR A 409 -30.36 -23.93 -2.80
CA THR A 409 -31.71 -23.88 -3.34
C THR A 409 -32.41 -25.16 -2.88
N MET A 410 -33.43 -25.00 -2.03
CA MET A 410 -34.37 -26.10 -1.75
C MET A 410 -35.18 -26.28 -3.04
N ASP A 411 -34.66 -27.10 -3.94
CA ASP A 411 -35.39 -27.60 -5.11
C ASP A 411 -36.55 -28.51 -4.68
#